data_AF-A0A1B6MGM8-F1
#
_entry.id   AF-A0A1B6MGM8-F1
#
_cell.length_a   1.000
_cell.length_b   1.000
_cell.length_c   1.000
_cell.angle_alpha   90.00
_cell.angle_beta   90.00
_cell.angle_gamma   90.00
#
_symmetry.space_group_name_H-M   'P 1'
#
loop_
_entity.id
_entity.type
_entity.pdbx_description
1 polymer ?
#
loop_
_entity_poly.entity_id
_entity_poly.type
_entity_poly.pdbx_seq_one_letter_code
_entity_poly.pdbx_strand_id
1 'polypeptide(L)'
;MATNKDETEEITDEDYLDPRIQVELEGLNNATDNINKLEMELDEANGTFRMLMNDSTRRITLWSHKLGSCVDKARPYYEALEISKQAQIDCQRAAVKFQRANEIHAAAKETVALAETRYLSKQDEWKFDAAWQEMLNHATKKVMEAEHAKAESGREHQKRATLYNAAEQKVQVLEQKLRRSILKSRPYFEEKAVCESSLAAQKQRINELQRAISTAKSQYAASLRQLEAISEEIHLRRKDKNTPKGPREPGVGAELVPSLPNEVPLNKTSVSAPNTPSHRNRAKDLDCTLDVDDTLSLGSVSRATSSVVSDSEDQEEDLDMLRAHVKELSQMSSEELTDEWESELSETIHRLDNALLLRECEEELASASTQQL
;
A
#
# COMPACT_ATOMS: atom_id res chain seq x y z
N MET A 1 -33.88 68.48 -40.47
CA MET A 1 -33.79 67.01 -40.59
C MET A 1 -32.34 66.63 -40.36
N ALA A 2 -31.99 66.28 -39.13
CA ALA A 2 -30.70 65.69 -38.80
C ALA A 2 -30.99 64.22 -38.46
N THR A 3 -30.39 63.34 -39.24
CA THR A 3 -30.53 61.89 -39.19
C THR A 3 -29.98 61.35 -37.89
N ASN A 4 -30.84 60.75 -37.06
CA ASN A 4 -30.43 59.85 -35.98
C ASN A 4 -29.74 58.64 -36.62
N LYS A 5 -28.42 58.57 -36.48
CA LYS A 5 -27.63 57.39 -36.83
C LYS A 5 -27.52 56.57 -35.55
N ASP A 6 -28.38 55.56 -35.48
CA ASP A 6 -28.38 54.52 -34.46
C ASP A 6 -27.07 53.72 -34.64
N GLU A 7 -26.07 54.03 -33.83
CA GLU A 7 -24.83 53.24 -33.75
C GLU A 7 -25.16 51.96 -32.96
N THR A 8 -25.74 51.00 -33.67
CA THR A 8 -25.76 49.61 -33.25
C THR A 8 -24.33 49.09 -33.39
N GLU A 9 -23.55 49.15 -32.30
CA GLU A 9 -22.31 48.41 -32.17
C GLU A 9 -22.62 46.93 -32.42
N GLU A 10 -22.24 46.41 -33.58
CA GLU A 10 -22.19 44.97 -33.83
C GLU A 10 -21.18 44.37 -32.84
N ILE A 11 -21.68 43.84 -31.74
CA ILE A 11 -20.91 42.98 -30.84
C ILE A 11 -20.49 41.77 -31.66
N THR A 12 -19.26 41.77 -32.14
CA THR A 12 -18.67 40.62 -32.82
C THR A 12 -18.58 39.45 -31.85
N ASP A 13 -18.89 38.23 -32.31
CA ASP A 13 -18.73 36.95 -31.56
C ASP A 13 -17.32 36.74 -30.96
N GLU A 14 -16.36 37.63 -31.21
CA GLU A 14 -15.00 37.61 -30.67
C GLU A 14 -14.89 38.16 -29.23
N ASP A 15 -15.87 38.93 -28.75
CA ASP A 15 -15.82 39.56 -27.41
C ASP A 15 -16.43 38.71 -26.28
N TYR A 16 -17.12 37.61 -26.60
CA TYR A 16 -17.73 36.73 -25.61
C TYR A 16 -16.75 35.62 -25.19
N LEU A 17 -16.10 35.78 -24.03
CA LEU A 17 -15.28 34.71 -23.45
C LEU A 17 -16.14 33.45 -23.26
N ASP A 18 -15.62 32.29 -23.68
CA ASP A 18 -16.29 31.01 -23.45
C ASP A 18 -16.51 30.83 -21.94
N PRO A 19 -17.77 30.68 -21.46
CA PRO A 19 -18.07 30.57 -20.04
C PRO A 19 -17.39 29.37 -19.36
N ARG A 20 -16.96 28.36 -20.13
CA ARG A 20 -16.18 27.23 -19.61
C ARG A 20 -14.78 27.63 -19.14
N ILE A 21 -14.18 28.64 -19.77
CA ILE A 21 -12.87 29.16 -19.36
C ILE A 21 -12.95 29.72 -17.94
N GLN A 22 -14.02 30.43 -17.61
CA GLN A 22 -14.21 30.98 -16.27
C GLN A 22 -14.31 29.88 -15.22
N VAL A 23 -15.08 28.81 -15.49
CA VAL A 23 -15.19 27.65 -14.58
C VAL A 23 -13.84 27.00 -14.34
N GLU A 24 -13.04 26.78 -15.38
CA GLU A 24 -11.72 26.14 -15.21
C GLU A 24 -10.69 27.05 -14.53
N LEU A 25 -10.77 28.37 -14.73
CA LEU A 25 -9.93 29.33 -14.00
C LEU A 25 -10.31 29.41 -12.51
N GLU A 26 -11.60 29.37 -12.17
CA GLU A 26 -12.07 29.25 -10.79
C GLU A 26 -11.60 27.92 -10.17
N GLY A 27 -11.66 26.82 -10.93
CA GLY A 27 -11.10 25.52 -10.54
C GLY A 27 -9.60 25.58 -10.25
N LEU A 28 -8.83 26.25 -11.09
CA LEU A 28 -7.39 26.44 -10.94
C LEU A 28 -7.05 27.29 -9.70
N ASN A 29 -7.75 28.40 -9.49
CA ASN A 29 -7.56 29.25 -8.32
C ASN A 29 -7.87 28.48 -7.02
N ASN A 30 -9.00 27.77 -6.98
CA ASN A 30 -9.38 26.94 -5.83
C ASN A 30 -8.35 25.83 -5.57
N ALA A 31 -7.89 25.13 -6.63
CA ALA A 31 -6.86 24.12 -6.49
C ALA A 31 -5.54 24.72 -5.96
N THR A 32 -5.17 25.92 -6.40
CA THR A 32 -3.96 26.63 -5.93
C THR A 32 -4.07 27.01 -4.46
N ASP A 33 -5.20 27.57 -4.03
CA ASP A 33 -5.45 27.93 -2.63
C ASP A 33 -5.44 26.68 -1.74
N ASN A 34 -6.05 25.58 -2.20
CA ASN A 34 -6.03 24.31 -1.50
C ASN A 34 -4.62 23.72 -1.39
N ILE A 35 -3.80 23.80 -2.44
CA ILE A 35 -2.40 23.36 -2.38
C ILE A 35 -1.64 24.17 -1.33
N ASN A 36 -1.71 25.49 -1.36
CA ASN A 36 -1.02 26.36 -0.42
C ASN A 36 -1.42 26.07 1.03
N LYS A 37 -2.73 25.91 1.28
CA LYS A 37 -3.26 25.57 2.59
C LYS A 37 -2.74 24.21 3.08
N LEU A 38 -2.84 23.19 2.24
CA LEU A 38 -2.42 21.83 2.61
C LEU A 38 -0.90 21.73 2.80
N GLU A 39 -0.09 22.48 2.04
CA GLU A 39 1.36 22.56 2.21
C GLU A 39 1.73 23.22 3.55
N MET A 40 1.05 24.30 3.93
CA MET A 40 1.21 24.90 5.26
C MET A 40 0.84 23.93 6.38
N GLU A 41 -0.31 23.26 6.28
CA GLU A 41 -0.73 22.24 7.27
C GLU A 41 0.26 21.06 7.33
N LEU A 42 0.86 20.67 6.21
CA LEU A 42 1.87 19.61 6.16
C LEU A 42 3.16 20.04 6.88
N ASP A 43 3.60 21.27 6.69
CA ASP A 43 4.78 21.81 7.38
C ASP A 43 4.55 21.93 8.89
N GLU A 44 3.38 22.41 9.30
CA GLU A 44 2.97 22.40 10.71
C GLU A 44 2.96 20.98 11.28
N ALA A 45 2.36 20.02 10.56
CA ALA A 45 2.30 18.62 10.96
C ALA A 45 3.68 17.96 11.06
N ASN A 46 4.61 18.33 10.17
CA ASN A 46 6.01 17.89 10.25
C ASN A 46 6.73 18.53 11.44
N GLY A 47 6.45 19.80 11.75
CA GLY A 47 6.96 20.49 12.92
C GLY A 47 6.54 19.82 14.22
N THR A 48 5.25 19.50 14.36
CA THR A 48 4.72 18.80 15.54
C THR A 48 5.28 17.38 15.66
N PHE A 49 5.45 16.65 14.55
CA PHE A 49 6.09 15.33 14.56
C PHE A 49 7.51 15.39 15.12
N ARG A 50 8.33 16.34 14.66
CA ARG A 50 9.70 16.54 15.18
C ARG A 50 9.71 16.88 16.67
N MET A 51 8.81 17.77 17.09
CA MET A 51 8.68 18.15 18.50
C MET A 51 8.29 16.94 19.37
N LEU A 52 7.28 16.18 18.95
CA LEU A 52 6.83 14.99 19.64
C LEU A 52 7.93 13.93 19.70
N MET A 53 8.67 13.72 18.61
CA MET A 53 9.76 12.74 18.58
C MET A 53 10.87 13.09 19.58
N ASN A 54 11.22 14.37 19.70
CA ASN A 54 12.18 14.84 20.69
C ASN A 54 11.65 14.68 22.13
N ASP A 55 10.37 15.02 22.38
CA ASP A 55 9.75 14.85 23.70
C ASP A 55 9.68 13.37 24.11
N SER A 56 9.19 12.51 23.21
CA SER A 56 9.14 11.06 23.42
C SER A 56 10.51 10.48 23.72
N THR A 57 11.55 10.85 22.96
CA THR A 57 12.92 10.40 23.20
C THR A 57 13.39 10.82 24.60
N ARG A 58 13.13 12.06 25.03
CA ARG A 58 13.48 12.54 26.37
C ARG A 58 12.73 11.79 27.49
N ARG A 59 11.43 11.56 27.31
CA ARG A 59 10.60 10.84 28.29
C ARG A 59 11.05 9.39 28.44
N ILE A 60 11.27 8.69 27.33
CA ILE A 60 11.70 7.28 27.29
C ILE A 60 13.10 7.13 27.89
N THR A 61 14.05 8.00 27.53
CA THR A 61 15.42 7.97 28.09
C THR A 61 15.40 8.22 29.60
N LEU A 62 14.58 9.15 30.08
CA LEU A 62 14.42 9.41 31.51
C LEU A 62 13.88 8.18 32.26
N TRP A 63 12.89 7.48 31.71
CA TRP A 63 12.40 6.23 32.29
C TRP A 63 13.43 5.10 32.22
N SER A 64 14.18 5.00 31.12
CA SER A 64 15.27 4.03 30.96
C SER A 64 16.34 4.23 32.03
N HIS A 65 16.78 5.47 32.28
CA HIS A 65 17.74 5.78 33.35
C HIS A 65 17.20 5.47 34.75
N LYS A 66 15.92 5.74 35.02
CA LYS A 66 15.30 5.45 36.32
C LYS A 66 15.21 3.95 36.63
N LEU A 67 15.01 3.13 35.60
CA LEU A 67 14.69 1.71 35.74
C LEU A 67 15.91 0.80 35.49
N GLY A 68 16.90 1.28 34.74
CA GLY A 68 18.12 0.54 34.42
C GLY A 68 17.85 -0.79 33.72
N SER A 69 18.59 -1.84 34.11
CA SER A 69 18.57 -3.16 33.45
C SER A 69 17.22 -3.92 33.49
N CYS A 70 16.23 -3.47 34.27
CA CYS A 70 14.94 -4.16 34.30
C CYS A 70 14.12 -3.98 33.00
N VAL A 71 14.35 -2.90 32.26
CA VAL A 71 13.74 -2.67 30.95
C VAL A 71 14.23 -3.70 29.93
N ASP A 72 15.55 -3.91 29.87
CA ASP A 72 16.15 -4.87 28.93
C ASP A 72 15.77 -6.31 29.27
N LYS A 73 15.70 -6.66 30.56
CA LYS A 73 15.28 -7.99 31.01
C LYS A 73 13.82 -8.28 30.70
N ALA A 74 12.95 -7.28 30.67
CA ALA A 74 11.53 -7.44 30.37
C ALA A 74 11.21 -7.40 28.86
N ARG A 75 12.15 -6.93 28.03
CA ARG A 75 11.96 -6.76 26.59
C ARG A 75 11.45 -8.03 25.86
N PRO A 76 12.00 -9.23 26.09
CA PRO A 76 11.54 -10.44 25.40
C PRO A 76 10.06 -10.76 25.68
N TYR A 77 9.56 -10.43 26.87
CA TYR A 77 8.15 -10.61 27.21
C TYR A 77 7.25 -9.66 26.41
N TYR A 78 7.60 -8.38 26.31
CA TYR A 78 6.81 -7.40 25.57
C TYR A 78 6.85 -7.64 24.05
N GLU A 79 7.98 -8.11 23.52
CA GLU A 79 8.09 -8.54 22.11
C GLU A 79 7.21 -9.76 21.84
N ALA A 80 7.28 -10.80 22.69
CA ALA A 80 6.40 -11.96 22.58
C ALA A 80 4.92 -11.60 22.74
N LEU A 81 4.59 -10.64 23.60
CA LEU A 81 3.23 -10.16 23.81
C LEU A 81 2.68 -9.48 22.56
N GLU A 82 3.48 -8.67 21.87
CA GLU A 82 3.07 -8.01 20.62
C GLU A 82 2.85 -9.04 19.51
N ILE A 83 3.75 -10.00 19.38
CA ILE A 83 3.62 -11.13 18.47
C ILE A 83 2.32 -11.92 18.73
N SER A 84 2.03 -12.23 20.00
CA SER A 84 0.82 -12.96 20.39
C SER A 84 -0.45 -12.18 20.04
N LYS A 85 -0.47 -10.86 20.25
CA LYS A 85 -1.59 -10.00 19.83
C LYS A 85 -1.76 -9.98 18.31
N GLN A 86 -0.67 -9.88 17.56
CA GLN A 86 -0.74 -9.88 16.10
C GLN A 86 -1.27 -11.24 15.58
N ALA A 87 -0.75 -12.35 16.11
CA ALA A 87 -1.24 -13.69 15.80
C ALA A 87 -2.72 -13.86 16.18
N GLN A 88 -3.17 -13.26 17.28
CA GLN A 88 -4.58 -13.24 17.69
C GLN A 88 -5.46 -12.54 16.64
N ILE A 89 -5.06 -11.34 16.20
CA ILE A 89 -5.78 -10.56 15.20
C ILE A 89 -5.87 -11.33 13.88
N ASP A 90 -4.77 -11.95 13.46
CA ASP A 90 -4.74 -12.73 12.21
C ASP A 90 -5.57 -14.01 12.31
N CYS A 91 -5.56 -14.69 13.46
CA CYS A 91 -6.44 -15.82 13.75
C CYS A 91 -7.92 -15.41 13.71
N GLN A 92 -8.29 -14.30 14.37
CA GLN A 92 -9.67 -13.78 14.33
C GLN A 92 -10.09 -13.40 12.90
N ARG A 93 -9.21 -12.77 12.13
CA ARG A 93 -9.45 -12.44 10.72
C ARG A 93 -9.67 -13.70 9.89
N ALA A 94 -8.86 -14.73 10.08
CA ALA A 94 -9.02 -16.02 9.41
C ALA A 94 -10.31 -16.73 9.83
N ALA A 95 -10.68 -16.66 11.11
CA ALA A 95 -11.94 -17.21 11.63
C ALA A 95 -13.16 -16.57 10.97
N VAL A 96 -13.18 -15.23 10.85
CA VAL A 96 -14.27 -14.51 10.15
C VAL A 96 -14.34 -14.91 8.68
N LYS A 97 -13.20 -15.10 8.01
CA LYS A 97 -13.17 -15.59 6.62
C LYS A 97 -13.75 -17.00 6.49
N PHE A 98 -13.37 -17.91 7.38
CA PHE A 98 -13.90 -19.27 7.42
C PHE A 98 -15.40 -19.29 7.71
N GLN A 99 -15.87 -18.49 8.67
CA GLN A 99 -17.30 -18.34 8.94
C GLN A 99 -18.06 -17.87 7.71
N ARG A 100 -17.56 -16.84 7.03
CA ARG A 100 -18.18 -16.34 5.78
C ARG A 100 -18.20 -17.42 4.69
N ALA A 101 -17.12 -18.17 4.53
CA ALA A 101 -17.06 -19.27 3.55
C ALA A 101 -18.05 -20.41 3.90
N ASN A 102 -18.23 -20.70 5.19
CA ASN A 102 -19.24 -21.64 5.67
C ASN A 102 -20.66 -21.18 5.31
N GLU A 103 -20.98 -19.91 5.55
CA GLU A 103 -22.29 -19.33 5.24
C GLU A 103 -22.57 -19.36 3.72
N ILE A 104 -21.57 -19.06 2.90
CA ILE A 104 -21.68 -19.13 1.43
C ILE A 104 -21.93 -20.57 0.96
N HIS A 105 -21.19 -21.55 1.50
CA HIS A 105 -21.39 -22.96 1.16
C HIS A 105 -22.78 -23.45 1.59
N ALA A 106 -23.26 -23.06 2.78
CA ALA A 106 -24.59 -23.39 3.26
C ALA A 106 -25.69 -22.82 2.33
N ALA A 107 -25.57 -21.53 1.96
CA ALA A 107 -26.51 -20.89 1.03
C ALA A 107 -26.48 -21.51 -0.37
N ALA A 108 -25.30 -21.92 -0.86
CA ALA A 108 -25.17 -22.63 -2.13
C ALA A 108 -25.87 -23.99 -2.09
N LYS A 109 -25.70 -24.75 -1.00
CA LYS A 109 -26.42 -26.02 -0.78
C LYS A 109 -27.93 -25.84 -0.70
N GLU A 110 -28.39 -24.82 0.02
CA GLU A 110 -29.81 -24.49 0.11
C GLU A 110 -30.38 -24.11 -1.27
N THR A 111 -29.63 -23.38 -2.09
CA THR A 111 -30.03 -23.01 -3.45
C THR A 111 -30.27 -24.24 -4.33
N VAL A 112 -29.37 -25.24 -4.26
CA VAL A 112 -29.55 -26.52 -4.97
C VAL A 112 -30.77 -27.28 -4.42
N ALA A 113 -30.89 -27.41 -3.11
CA ALA A 113 -32.01 -28.12 -2.48
C ALA A 113 -33.38 -27.48 -2.80
N LEU A 114 -33.46 -26.15 -2.82
CA LEU A 114 -34.67 -25.42 -3.23
C LEU A 114 -34.97 -25.61 -4.72
N ALA A 115 -33.95 -25.62 -5.58
CA ALA A 115 -34.11 -25.89 -7.01
C ALA A 115 -34.65 -27.31 -7.26
N GLU A 116 -34.12 -28.31 -6.57
CA GLU A 116 -34.58 -29.71 -6.62
C GLU A 116 -36.03 -29.84 -6.11
N THR A 117 -36.34 -29.26 -4.95
CA THR A 117 -37.69 -29.28 -4.37
C THR A 117 -38.72 -28.64 -5.30
N ARG A 118 -38.37 -27.50 -5.91
CA ARG A 118 -39.23 -26.77 -6.84
C ARG A 118 -39.47 -27.56 -8.13
N TYR A 119 -38.44 -28.26 -8.62
CA TYR A 119 -38.55 -29.13 -9.78
C TYR A 119 -39.47 -30.33 -9.50
N LEU A 120 -39.27 -31.02 -8.37
CA LEU A 120 -40.13 -32.13 -7.95
C LEU A 120 -41.59 -31.71 -7.78
N SER A 121 -41.83 -30.51 -7.25
CA SER A 121 -43.20 -29.97 -7.06
C SER A 121 -43.90 -29.60 -8.38
N LYS A 122 -43.15 -29.38 -9.47
CA LYS A 122 -43.66 -28.95 -10.77
C LYS A 122 -43.39 -29.95 -11.88
N GLN A 123 -43.13 -31.21 -11.52
CA GLN A 123 -42.74 -32.25 -12.45
C GLN A 123 -43.79 -32.50 -13.56
N ASP A 124 -45.07 -32.20 -13.30
CA ASP A 124 -46.16 -32.31 -14.28
C ASP A 124 -46.20 -31.14 -15.31
N GLU A 125 -45.63 -29.98 -14.97
CA GLU A 125 -45.57 -28.78 -15.83
C GLU A 125 -44.20 -28.59 -16.50
N TRP A 126 -43.12 -29.00 -15.82
CA TRP A 126 -41.75 -28.73 -16.23
C TRP A 126 -41.11 -29.99 -16.81
N LYS A 127 -40.59 -29.86 -18.03
CA LYS A 127 -39.76 -30.91 -18.65
C LYS A 127 -38.32 -30.70 -18.19
N PHE A 128 -37.62 -31.80 -17.96
CA PHE A 128 -36.16 -31.78 -17.80
C PHE A 128 -35.53 -31.43 -19.15
N ASP A 129 -35.36 -30.14 -19.41
CA ASP A 129 -34.78 -29.62 -20.64
C ASP A 129 -33.29 -29.31 -20.47
N ALA A 130 -32.62 -29.01 -21.60
CA ALA A 130 -31.19 -28.71 -21.60
C ALA A 130 -30.85 -27.48 -20.72
N ALA A 131 -31.74 -26.48 -20.66
CA ALA A 131 -31.52 -25.27 -19.87
C ALA A 131 -31.59 -25.54 -18.35
N TRP A 132 -32.50 -26.40 -17.91
CA TRP A 132 -32.61 -26.80 -16.51
C TRP A 132 -31.42 -27.69 -16.09
N GLN A 133 -30.98 -28.60 -16.97
CA GLN A 133 -29.77 -29.40 -16.74
C GLN A 133 -28.52 -28.51 -16.61
N GLU A 134 -28.37 -27.51 -17.47
CA GLU A 134 -27.28 -26.53 -17.39
C GLU A 134 -27.34 -25.70 -16.10
N MET A 135 -28.53 -25.25 -15.68
CA MET A 135 -28.74 -24.54 -14.42
C MET A 135 -28.31 -25.39 -13.22
N LEU A 136 -28.72 -26.66 -13.16
CA LEU A 136 -28.35 -27.56 -12.07
C LEU A 136 -26.84 -27.82 -12.07
N ASN A 137 -26.23 -28.10 -13.22
CA ASN A 137 -24.79 -28.27 -13.35
C ASN A 137 -24.01 -27.05 -12.85
N HIS A 138 -24.47 -25.84 -13.17
CA HIS A 138 -23.87 -24.59 -12.66
C HIS A 138 -24.03 -24.44 -11.14
N ALA A 139 -25.21 -24.77 -10.61
CA ALA A 139 -25.46 -24.74 -9.18
C ALA A 139 -24.57 -25.76 -8.42
N THR A 140 -24.46 -27.00 -8.93
CA THR A 140 -23.57 -28.02 -8.38
C THR A 140 -22.09 -27.61 -8.44
N LYS A 141 -21.66 -27.02 -9.56
CA LYS A 141 -20.29 -26.47 -9.67
C LYS A 141 -20.03 -25.40 -8.62
N LYS A 142 -20.98 -24.49 -8.40
CA LYS A 142 -20.87 -23.47 -7.34
C LYS A 142 -20.84 -24.05 -5.94
N VAL A 143 -21.57 -25.12 -5.65
CA VAL A 143 -21.49 -25.81 -4.36
C VAL A 143 -20.10 -26.39 -4.15
N MET A 144 -19.52 -27.04 -5.16
CA MET A 144 -18.15 -27.56 -5.10
C MET A 144 -17.11 -26.43 -4.92
N GLU A 145 -17.23 -25.33 -5.67
CA GLU A 145 -16.34 -24.17 -5.50
C GLU A 145 -16.43 -23.58 -4.09
N ALA A 146 -17.64 -23.46 -3.54
CA ALA A 146 -17.86 -22.98 -2.18
C ALA A 146 -17.34 -23.96 -1.11
N GLU A 147 -17.43 -25.27 -1.37
CA GLU A 147 -16.86 -26.31 -0.50
C GLU A 147 -15.34 -26.27 -0.48
N HIS A 148 -14.71 -26.11 -1.65
CA HIS A 148 -13.26 -25.93 -1.75
C HIS A 148 -12.80 -24.68 -0.99
N ALA A 149 -13.44 -23.53 -1.22
CA ALA A 149 -13.12 -22.28 -0.53
C ALA A 149 -13.30 -22.38 1.00
N LYS A 150 -14.33 -23.12 1.45
CA LYS A 150 -14.52 -23.45 2.87
C LYS A 150 -13.38 -24.31 3.41
N ALA A 151 -12.95 -25.35 2.69
CA ALA A 151 -11.87 -26.21 3.11
C ALA A 151 -10.54 -25.44 3.23
N GLU A 152 -10.20 -24.61 2.23
CA GLU A 152 -9.00 -23.77 2.24
C GLU A 152 -8.99 -22.76 3.40
N SER A 153 -10.10 -22.05 3.59
CA SER A 153 -10.22 -21.08 4.69
C SER A 153 -10.21 -21.76 6.06
N GLY A 154 -10.72 -22.99 6.17
CA GLY A 154 -10.65 -23.81 7.38
C GLY A 154 -9.21 -24.20 7.73
N ARG A 155 -8.44 -24.66 6.74
CA ARG A 155 -7.01 -24.98 6.91
C ARG A 155 -6.20 -23.75 7.30
N GLU A 156 -6.42 -22.61 6.65
CA GLU A 156 -5.74 -21.35 7.01
C GLU A 156 -6.09 -20.90 8.43
N HIS A 157 -7.36 -20.97 8.83
CA HIS A 157 -7.76 -20.66 10.20
C HIS A 157 -7.07 -21.59 11.22
N GLN A 158 -7.00 -22.89 10.94
CA GLN A 158 -6.31 -23.84 11.81
C GLN A 158 -4.82 -23.50 11.94
N LYS A 159 -4.13 -23.21 10.83
CA LYS A 159 -2.73 -22.74 10.83
C LYS A 159 -2.55 -21.47 11.67
N ARG A 160 -3.43 -20.48 11.54
CA ARG A 160 -3.35 -19.25 12.34
C ARG A 160 -3.66 -19.48 13.82
N ALA A 161 -4.52 -20.44 14.14
CA ALA A 161 -4.84 -20.80 15.50
C ALA A 161 -3.67 -21.50 16.21
N THR A 162 -2.94 -22.39 15.53
CA THR A 162 -1.74 -23.04 16.10
C THR A 162 -0.65 -22.00 16.38
N LEU A 163 -0.40 -21.08 15.43
CA LEU A 163 0.48 -19.93 15.59
C LEU A 163 0.15 -19.10 16.84
N TYR A 164 -1.12 -18.73 16.98
CA TYR A 164 -1.60 -17.94 18.11
C TYR A 164 -1.38 -18.68 19.43
N ASN A 165 -1.74 -19.96 19.50
CA ASN A 165 -1.56 -20.78 20.71
C ASN A 165 -0.09 -20.91 21.10
N ALA A 166 0.81 -21.13 20.13
CA ALA A 166 2.25 -21.21 20.38
C ALA A 166 2.81 -19.87 20.90
N ALA A 167 2.41 -18.75 20.30
CA ALA A 167 2.79 -17.42 20.76
C ALA A 167 2.26 -17.12 22.17
N GLU A 168 1.02 -17.50 22.48
CA GLU A 168 0.42 -17.32 23.80
C GLU A 168 1.17 -18.15 24.88
N GLN A 169 1.53 -19.40 24.58
CA GLN A 169 2.33 -20.23 25.47
C GLN A 169 3.70 -19.59 25.75
N LYS A 170 4.37 -19.05 24.73
CA LYS A 170 5.65 -18.33 24.89
C LYS A 170 5.50 -17.12 25.81
N VAL A 171 4.42 -16.35 25.67
CA VAL A 171 4.11 -15.23 26.57
C VAL A 171 3.92 -15.71 28.01
N GLN A 172 3.16 -16.77 28.23
CA GLN A 172 2.91 -17.33 29.56
C GLN A 172 4.22 -17.79 30.24
N VAL A 173 5.08 -18.49 29.49
CA VAL A 173 6.39 -18.95 29.99
C VAL A 173 7.28 -17.76 30.36
N LEU A 174 7.33 -16.71 29.53
CA LEU A 174 8.11 -15.51 29.81
C LEU A 174 7.53 -14.69 30.98
N GLU A 175 6.21 -14.63 31.11
CA GLU A 175 5.53 -13.94 32.21
C GLU A 175 5.91 -14.56 33.56
N GLN A 176 5.89 -15.89 33.64
CA GLN A 176 6.27 -16.62 34.85
C GLN A 176 7.74 -16.40 35.19
N LYS A 177 8.65 -16.49 34.20
CA LYS A 177 10.10 -16.33 34.38
C LYS A 177 10.50 -14.90 34.75
N LEU A 178 9.84 -13.87 34.19
CA LEU A 178 10.28 -12.46 34.26
C LEU A 178 9.37 -11.55 35.10
N ARG A 179 8.41 -12.10 35.85
CA ARG A 179 7.36 -11.37 36.59
C ARG A 179 7.81 -10.09 37.31
N ARG A 180 8.92 -10.15 38.06
CA ARG A 180 9.45 -8.99 38.81
C ARG A 180 9.97 -7.88 37.90
N SER A 181 10.64 -8.24 36.81
CA SER A 181 11.17 -7.28 35.84
C SER A 181 10.03 -6.60 35.10
N ILE A 182 9.04 -7.39 34.65
CA ILE A 182 7.83 -6.90 33.96
C ILE A 182 7.10 -5.87 34.82
N LEU A 183 6.85 -6.17 36.10
CA LEU A 183 6.12 -5.26 36.98
C LEU A 183 6.87 -3.94 37.20
N LYS A 184 8.20 -3.98 37.33
CA LYS A 184 9.03 -2.79 37.50
C LYS A 184 9.17 -1.96 36.23
N SER A 185 9.27 -2.61 35.07
CA SER A 185 9.43 -1.94 33.78
C SER A 185 8.12 -1.44 33.19
N ARG A 186 6.97 -1.84 33.74
CA ARG A 186 5.64 -1.49 33.22
C ARG A 186 5.43 0.00 32.91
N PRO A 187 5.81 0.97 33.78
CA PRO A 187 5.64 2.39 33.48
C PRO A 187 6.41 2.85 32.23
N TYR A 188 7.58 2.24 31.96
CA TYR A 188 8.35 2.55 30.75
C TYR A 188 7.63 2.10 29.49
N PHE A 189 7.08 0.88 29.47
CA PHE A 189 6.39 0.34 28.30
C PHE A 189 5.03 1.01 28.07
N GLU A 190 4.31 1.39 29.13
CA GLU A 190 3.08 2.20 29.02
C GLU A 190 3.39 3.58 28.43
N GLU A 191 4.43 4.26 28.93
CA GLU A 191 4.86 5.55 28.41
C GLU A 191 5.34 5.47 26.95
N LYS A 192 6.13 4.44 26.64
CA LYS A 192 6.59 4.14 25.27
C LYS A 192 5.39 3.96 24.33
N ALA A 193 4.38 3.18 24.74
CA ALA A 193 3.18 2.95 23.92
C ALA A 193 2.38 4.23 23.65
N VAL A 194 2.26 5.13 24.63
CA VAL A 194 1.60 6.44 24.45
C VAL A 194 2.39 7.31 23.45
N CYS A 195 3.71 7.34 23.58
CA CYS A 195 4.59 8.05 22.66
C CYS A 195 4.50 7.51 21.23
N GLU A 196 4.58 6.19 21.07
CA GLU A 196 4.47 5.51 19.77
C GLU A 196 3.11 5.75 19.11
N SER A 197 2.01 5.65 19.87
CA SER A 197 0.66 5.93 19.37
C SER A 197 0.52 7.38 18.88
N SER A 198 1.03 8.34 19.66
CA SER A 198 0.98 9.75 19.28
C SER A 198 1.81 10.04 18.01
N LEU A 199 3.01 9.43 17.90
CA LEU A 199 3.87 9.55 16.71
C LEU A 199 3.23 8.89 15.49
N ALA A 200 2.61 7.72 15.67
CA ALA A 200 1.91 7.00 14.60
C ALA A 200 0.71 7.82 14.09
N ALA A 201 -0.09 8.40 14.98
CA ALA A 201 -1.21 9.27 14.62
C ALA A 201 -0.73 10.50 13.83
N GLN A 202 0.36 11.14 14.27
CA GLN A 202 0.91 12.29 13.57
C GLN A 202 1.51 11.92 12.21
N LYS A 203 2.19 10.77 12.11
CA LYS A 203 2.69 10.23 10.84
C LYS A 203 1.54 9.91 9.88
N GLN A 204 0.44 9.36 10.38
CA GLN A 204 -0.76 9.13 9.59
C GLN A 204 -1.33 10.46 9.04
N ARG A 205 -1.43 11.49 9.89
CA ARG A 205 -1.88 12.82 9.46
C ARG A 205 -1.00 13.41 8.35
N ILE A 206 0.33 13.28 8.48
CA ILE A 206 1.29 13.69 7.44
C ILE A 206 1.01 12.95 6.13
N ASN A 207 0.83 11.62 6.17
CA ASN A 207 0.54 10.82 4.99
C ASN A 207 -0.78 11.22 4.32
N GLU A 208 -1.82 11.51 5.11
CA GLU A 208 -3.11 11.98 4.61
C GLU A 208 -2.99 13.35 3.92
N LEU A 209 -2.24 14.29 4.53
CA LEU A 209 -1.97 15.60 3.94
C LEU A 209 -1.17 15.48 2.64
N GLN A 210 -0.15 14.64 2.59
CA GLN A 210 0.61 14.37 1.36
C GLN A 210 -0.28 13.81 0.24
N ARG A 211 -1.17 12.87 0.56
CA ARG A 211 -2.17 12.35 -0.40
C ARG A 211 -3.12 13.45 -0.86
N ALA A 212 -3.62 14.29 0.06
CA ALA A 212 -4.50 15.40 -0.27
C ALA A 212 -3.82 16.43 -1.20
N ILE A 213 -2.55 16.76 -0.94
CA ILE A 213 -1.74 17.64 -1.81
C ILE A 213 -1.59 17.01 -3.19
N SER A 214 -1.28 15.71 -3.27
CA SER A 214 -1.18 15.00 -4.55
C SER A 214 -2.50 15.07 -5.32
N THR A 215 -3.64 14.90 -4.64
CA THR A 215 -4.97 15.02 -5.25
C THR A 215 -5.23 16.45 -5.72
N ALA A 216 -4.94 17.48 -4.91
CA ALA A 216 -5.13 18.87 -5.29
C ALA A 216 -4.23 19.27 -6.49
N LYS A 217 -2.98 18.80 -6.52
CA LYS A 217 -2.07 18.96 -7.68
C LYS A 217 -2.61 18.27 -8.93
N SER A 218 -3.24 17.10 -8.78
CA SER A 218 -3.88 16.41 -9.91
C SER A 218 -5.10 17.18 -10.44
N GLN A 219 -5.88 17.82 -9.56
CA GLN A 219 -7.01 18.68 -9.93
C GLN A 219 -6.53 19.93 -10.66
N TYR A 220 -5.49 20.59 -10.14
CA TYR A 220 -4.83 21.72 -10.80
C TYR A 220 -4.36 21.36 -12.22
N ALA A 221 -3.69 20.21 -12.38
CA ALA A 221 -3.26 19.71 -13.67
C ALA A 221 -4.43 19.35 -14.61
N ALA A 222 -5.56 18.87 -14.06
CA ALA A 222 -6.75 18.57 -14.84
C ALA A 222 -7.38 19.84 -15.41
N SER A 223 -7.58 20.88 -14.58
CA SER A 223 -8.11 22.17 -15.05
C SER A 223 -7.19 22.85 -16.07
N LEU A 224 -5.86 22.73 -15.92
CA LEU A 224 -4.92 23.19 -16.94
C LEU A 224 -5.11 22.47 -18.29
N ARG A 225 -5.23 21.14 -18.29
CA ARG A 225 -5.50 20.37 -19.52
C ARG A 225 -6.86 20.71 -20.13
N GLN A 226 -7.86 21.01 -19.31
CA GLN A 226 -9.18 21.43 -19.80
C GLN A 226 -9.11 22.81 -20.44
N LEU A 227 -8.36 23.76 -19.86
CA LEU A 227 -8.09 25.06 -20.48
C LEU A 227 -7.33 24.92 -21.80
N GLU A 228 -6.32 24.05 -21.86
CA GLU A 228 -5.61 23.71 -23.11
C GLU A 228 -6.58 23.16 -24.16
N ALA A 229 -7.44 22.20 -23.79
CA ALA A 229 -8.42 21.62 -24.71
C ALA A 229 -9.45 22.65 -25.22
N ILE A 230 -9.95 23.54 -24.35
CA ILE A 230 -10.86 24.63 -24.76
C ILE A 230 -10.13 25.59 -25.70
N SER A 231 -8.87 25.93 -25.40
CA SER A 231 -8.05 26.79 -26.26
C SER A 231 -7.86 26.17 -27.65
N GLU A 232 -7.48 24.89 -27.73
CA GLU A 232 -7.34 24.15 -28.99
C GLU A 232 -8.66 24.10 -29.77
N GLU A 233 -9.79 23.88 -29.10
CA GLU A 233 -11.13 23.86 -29.70
C GLU A 233 -11.49 25.23 -30.32
N ILE A 234 -11.23 26.33 -29.61
CA ILE A 234 -11.44 27.70 -30.11
C ILE A 234 -10.54 27.95 -31.34
N HIS A 235 -9.28 27.55 -31.29
CA HIS A 235 -8.35 27.69 -32.42
C HIS A 235 -8.78 26.88 -33.64
N LEU A 236 -9.24 25.63 -33.45
CA LEU A 236 -9.77 24.79 -34.53
C LEU A 236 -11.02 25.41 -35.16
N ARG A 237 -11.98 25.88 -34.35
CA ARG A 237 -13.17 26.59 -34.85
C ARG A 237 -12.82 27.81 -35.68
N ARG A 238 -11.83 28.61 -35.25
CA ARG A 238 -11.34 29.77 -36.00
C ARG A 238 -10.67 29.34 -37.31
N LYS A 239 -9.86 28.28 -37.32
CA LYS A 239 -9.23 27.73 -38.52
C LYS A 239 -10.25 27.20 -39.53
N ASP A 240 -11.31 26.53 -39.06
CA ASP A 240 -12.38 26.02 -39.91
C ASP A 240 -13.27 27.13 -40.48
N LYS A 241 -13.53 28.20 -39.71
CA LYS A 241 -14.20 29.42 -40.19
C LYS A 241 -13.36 30.19 -41.21
N ASN A 242 -12.04 30.26 -41.02
CA ASN A 242 -11.11 30.97 -41.92
C ASN A 242 -10.58 30.12 -43.09
N THR A 243 -11.03 28.87 -43.22
CA THR A 243 -10.75 28.03 -44.39
C THR A 243 -11.73 28.42 -45.50
N PRO A 244 -11.27 28.94 -46.65
CA PRO A 244 -12.18 29.35 -47.73
C PRO A 244 -12.94 28.14 -48.24
N LYS A 245 -14.24 28.05 -47.94
CA LYS A 245 -15.15 27.10 -48.57
C LYS A 245 -15.55 27.63 -49.94
N GLY A 246 -14.65 27.51 -50.91
CA GLY A 246 -14.91 27.87 -52.29
C GLY A 246 -13.83 27.27 -53.21
N PRO A 247 -14.16 26.84 -54.44
CA PRO A 247 -13.15 26.38 -55.40
C PRO A 247 -12.11 27.48 -55.58
N ARG A 248 -10.84 27.17 -55.34
CA ARG A 248 -9.76 28.12 -55.61
C ARG A 248 -9.75 28.38 -57.11
N GLU A 249 -10.06 29.61 -57.51
CA GLU A 249 -9.94 30.00 -58.90
C GLU A 249 -8.46 29.98 -59.33
N PRO A 250 -8.15 29.59 -60.58
CA PRO A 250 -6.80 29.52 -61.10
C PRO A 250 -6.05 30.85 -60.93
N GLY A 251 -4.84 30.77 -60.34
CA GLY A 251 -4.02 31.93 -60.04
C GLY A 251 -3.47 32.63 -61.28
N VAL A 252 -3.27 33.95 -61.13
CA VAL A 252 -2.52 34.84 -62.03
C VAL A 252 -1.57 35.66 -61.14
N GLY A 253 -0.26 35.37 -61.18
CA GLY A 253 0.77 36.21 -61.82
C GLY A 253 1.18 37.37 -60.89
N ALA A 254 2.38 37.37 -60.26
CA ALA A 254 3.66 37.87 -60.81
C ALA A 254 3.51 39.34 -61.27
N GLU A 255 4.35 40.32 -60.98
CA GLU A 255 5.77 40.46 -60.64
C GLU A 255 6.01 41.89 -60.12
N LEU A 256 7.08 42.14 -59.34
CA LEU A 256 7.96 43.33 -59.46
C LEU A 256 8.98 43.36 -58.31
N VAL A 257 10.21 42.97 -58.65
CA VAL A 257 11.50 43.29 -58.02
C VAL A 257 12.30 43.95 -59.15
N PRO A 258 12.94 45.14 -59.00
CA PRO A 258 14.29 45.26 -58.41
C PRO A 258 14.51 46.64 -57.71
N SER A 259 15.60 47.01 -57.03
CA SER A 259 17.04 46.72 -57.14
C SER A 259 17.76 47.35 -55.95
N LEU A 260 18.83 46.72 -55.46
CA LEU A 260 19.85 47.31 -54.58
C LEU A 260 20.72 48.34 -55.33
N PRO A 261 21.42 49.25 -54.61
CA PRO A 261 22.88 49.15 -54.64
C PRO A 261 23.58 49.31 -53.27
N ASN A 262 24.75 48.66 -53.20
CA ASN A 262 25.79 48.64 -52.16
C ASN A 262 26.28 50.03 -51.70
N GLU A 263 26.75 50.12 -50.44
CA GLU A 263 28.17 50.16 -50.05
C GLU A 263 28.27 50.34 -48.51
N VAL A 264 29.19 49.58 -47.88
CA VAL A 264 29.54 49.54 -46.44
C VAL A 264 30.55 50.68 -46.12
N PRO A 265 30.75 51.21 -44.87
CA PRO A 265 31.38 50.44 -43.78
C PRO A 265 31.11 50.86 -42.30
N LEU A 266 31.11 49.86 -41.43
CA LEU A 266 31.81 49.72 -40.13
C LEU A 266 31.94 50.88 -39.08
N ASN A 267 31.42 50.59 -37.88
CA ASN A 267 31.86 50.96 -36.50
C ASN A 267 31.73 52.41 -35.98
N LYS A 268 30.94 52.58 -34.89
CA LYS A 268 31.42 52.76 -33.49
C LYS A 268 30.26 53.10 -32.53
N THR A 269 30.16 52.31 -31.46
CA THR A 269 29.78 52.62 -30.06
C THR A 269 29.02 53.91 -29.74
N SER A 270 27.85 53.79 -29.10
CA SER A 270 27.61 54.33 -27.73
C SER A 270 26.15 54.16 -27.24
N VAL A 271 26.01 53.57 -26.04
CA VAL A 271 25.20 54.06 -24.91
C VAL A 271 23.70 53.66 -24.80
N SER A 272 23.49 52.74 -23.85
CA SER A 272 22.47 52.74 -22.77
C SER A 272 21.07 52.16 -22.98
N ALA A 273 20.88 50.95 -22.43
CA ALA A 273 19.63 50.47 -21.84
C ALA A 273 19.83 50.24 -20.33
N PRO A 274 18.91 50.66 -19.45
CA PRO A 274 19.00 50.40 -18.01
C PRO A 274 18.25 49.12 -17.59
N ASN A 275 18.94 48.33 -16.76
CA ASN A 275 18.53 47.63 -15.53
C ASN A 275 17.30 46.66 -15.50
N THR A 276 17.60 45.35 -15.53
CA THR A 276 17.49 44.29 -14.47
C THR A 276 16.48 44.42 -13.29
N PRO A 277 16.16 43.33 -12.52
CA PRO A 277 16.49 41.90 -12.71
C PRO A 277 15.35 40.88 -12.40
N SER A 278 15.51 39.70 -12.99
CA SER A 278 14.91 38.43 -12.55
C SER A 278 15.90 37.68 -11.64
N HIS A 279 15.48 37.25 -10.45
CA HIS A 279 16.25 36.36 -9.59
C HIS A 279 15.95 34.90 -9.94
N ARG A 280 16.90 34.26 -10.62
CA ARG A 280 17.02 32.80 -10.72
C ARG A 280 18.49 32.46 -10.49
N ASN A 281 18.82 31.76 -9.41
CA ASN A 281 20.15 31.19 -9.25
C ASN A 281 20.09 29.70 -8.98
N ARG A 282 20.85 29.01 -9.81
CA ARG A 282 21.08 27.59 -9.96
C ARG A 282 22.34 27.22 -9.19
N ALA A 283 22.37 25.96 -8.76
CA ALA A 283 23.47 25.19 -8.21
C ALA A 283 24.87 25.58 -8.71
N LYS A 284 25.84 25.57 -7.77
CA LYS A 284 27.25 25.34 -8.04
C LYS A 284 27.85 24.44 -6.96
N ASP A 285 28.60 23.48 -7.47
CA ASP A 285 29.39 22.47 -6.80
C ASP A 285 30.49 23.10 -5.91
N LEU A 286 30.74 22.50 -4.75
CA LEU A 286 31.93 22.75 -3.93
C LEU A 286 32.61 21.40 -3.64
N ASP A 287 33.75 21.24 -4.32
CA ASP A 287 34.81 20.28 -4.06
C ASP A 287 35.53 20.62 -2.75
N CYS A 288 35.73 19.63 -1.89
CA CYS A 288 36.69 19.71 -0.78
C CYS A 288 37.30 18.33 -0.57
N THR A 289 38.58 18.24 -0.92
CA THR A 289 39.45 17.07 -0.80
C THR A 289 40.41 17.25 0.38
N LEU A 290 40.58 16.14 1.12
CA LEU A 290 41.71 15.75 1.98
C LEU A 290 41.92 16.50 3.31
N ASP A 291 41.82 15.78 4.44
CA ASP A 291 43.03 15.27 5.11
C ASP A 291 42.71 14.19 6.16
N VAL A 292 43.69 13.29 6.29
CA VAL A 292 43.76 12.07 7.08
C VAL A 292 44.60 12.37 8.33
N ASP A 293 44.16 11.92 9.51
CA ASP A 293 44.96 11.46 10.66
C ASP A 293 43.99 11.22 11.84
N ASP A 294 43.67 10.01 12.29
CA ASP A 294 44.45 8.96 12.97
C ASP A 294 44.64 9.19 14.49
N THR A 295 44.53 8.09 15.25
CA THR A 295 44.63 7.92 16.73
C THR A 295 43.34 8.28 17.54
N LEU A 296 42.68 7.40 18.30
CA LEU A 296 43.16 6.32 19.17
C LEU A 296 42.16 5.15 19.28
N SER A 297 42.65 3.98 18.87
CA SER A 297 42.52 2.67 19.52
C SER A 297 41.92 2.66 20.94
N LEU A 298 40.77 1.99 21.11
CA LEU A 298 40.51 1.12 22.27
C LEU A 298 39.58 -0.04 21.88
N GLY A 299 40.12 -1.25 21.97
CA GLY A 299 39.38 -2.39 22.49
C GLY A 299 38.70 -3.29 21.47
N SER A 300 39.45 -4.25 20.93
CA SER A 300 38.94 -5.51 20.41
C SER A 300 37.78 -6.08 21.24
N VAL A 301 36.64 -6.31 20.61
CA VAL A 301 35.74 -7.39 21.03
C VAL A 301 35.42 -8.24 19.82
N SER A 302 35.88 -9.48 19.94
CA SER A 302 35.77 -10.58 19.01
C SER A 302 34.38 -10.69 18.40
N ARG A 303 34.37 -10.94 17.09
CA ARG A 303 33.27 -11.57 16.37
C ARG A 303 33.07 -12.96 16.96
N ALA A 304 32.24 -13.06 17.98
CA ALA A 304 31.73 -14.32 18.47
C ALA A 304 30.72 -14.84 17.46
N THR A 305 31.12 -15.84 16.68
CA THR A 305 30.19 -16.83 16.13
C THR A 305 29.64 -17.61 17.32
N SER A 306 28.67 -17.05 18.06
CA SER A 306 28.02 -17.79 19.14
C SER A 306 27.05 -18.79 18.51
N SER A 307 27.52 -20.02 18.45
CA SER A 307 26.77 -21.27 18.39
C SER A 307 25.35 -21.15 18.96
N VAL A 308 24.36 -21.08 18.07
CA VAL A 308 22.94 -21.36 18.34
C VAL A 308 22.50 -22.68 17.67
N VAL A 309 23.44 -23.43 17.09
CA VAL A 309 23.17 -24.65 16.31
C VAL A 309 22.68 -25.85 17.12
N SER A 310 22.62 -25.80 18.45
CA SER A 310 22.42 -27.01 19.25
C SER A 310 20.96 -27.42 19.51
N ASP A 311 19.96 -26.59 19.19
CA ASP A 311 18.53 -26.93 19.39
C ASP A 311 17.80 -27.17 18.04
N SER A 312 18.39 -26.71 16.94
CA SER A 312 17.82 -26.85 15.58
C SER A 312 18.16 -28.20 14.96
N GLU A 313 19.35 -28.73 15.24
CA GLU A 313 19.81 -30.03 14.75
C GLU A 313 18.95 -31.17 15.33
N ASP A 314 18.63 -31.11 16.63
CA ASP A 314 17.80 -32.11 17.30
C ASP A 314 16.35 -32.17 16.76
N GLN A 315 15.75 -31.02 16.42
CA GLN A 315 14.38 -30.97 15.84
C GLN A 315 14.34 -31.38 14.37
N GLU A 316 15.44 -31.16 13.63
CA GLU A 316 15.55 -31.54 12.23
C GLU A 316 15.74 -33.05 12.07
N GLU A 317 16.48 -33.68 12.99
CA GLU A 317 16.59 -35.13 13.11
C GLU A 317 15.21 -35.78 13.41
N ASP A 318 14.41 -35.18 14.30
CA ASP A 318 13.04 -35.65 14.60
C ASP A 318 12.11 -35.55 13.38
N LEU A 319 12.17 -34.45 12.61
CA LEU A 319 11.40 -34.27 11.39
C LEU A 319 11.78 -35.26 10.29
N ASP A 320 13.08 -35.55 10.14
CA ASP A 320 13.57 -36.50 9.15
C ASP A 320 13.23 -37.95 9.53
N MET A 321 13.21 -38.28 10.83
CA MET A 321 12.67 -39.56 11.31
C MET A 321 11.17 -39.70 11.00
N LEU A 322 10.37 -38.66 11.24
CA LEU A 322 8.93 -38.64 10.89
C LEU A 322 8.70 -38.79 9.38
N ARG A 323 9.50 -38.11 8.54
CA ARG A 323 9.46 -38.26 7.07
C ARG A 323 9.83 -39.67 6.62
N ALA A 324 10.85 -40.26 7.23
CA ALA A 324 11.27 -41.63 6.94
C ALA A 324 10.18 -42.64 7.31
N HIS A 325 9.53 -42.45 8.46
CA HIS A 325 8.46 -43.33 8.93
C HIS A 325 7.19 -43.22 8.08
N VAL A 326 6.78 -42.00 7.68
CA VAL A 326 5.68 -41.82 6.71
C VAL A 326 6.01 -42.48 5.38
N LYS A 327 7.25 -42.38 4.91
CA LYS A 327 7.70 -43.02 3.66
C LYS A 327 7.70 -44.55 3.75
N GLU A 328 8.15 -45.10 4.87
CA GLU A 328 8.13 -46.54 5.16
C GLU A 328 6.70 -47.08 5.18
N LEU A 329 5.82 -46.44 5.96
CA LEU A 329 4.40 -46.82 6.02
C LEU A 329 3.74 -46.70 4.65
N SER A 330 4.04 -45.67 3.85
CA SER A 330 3.47 -45.50 2.49
C SER A 330 3.93 -46.55 1.47
N GLN A 331 5.04 -47.26 1.74
CA GLN A 331 5.60 -48.28 0.86
C GLN A 331 5.21 -49.71 1.25
N MET A 332 4.44 -49.88 2.34
CA MET A 332 3.95 -51.20 2.74
C MET A 332 3.04 -51.79 1.67
N SER A 333 3.19 -53.11 1.45
CA SER A 333 2.52 -53.82 0.36
C SER A 333 1.05 -54.10 0.69
N SER A 334 0.24 -54.30 -0.36
CA SER A 334 -1.22 -54.46 -0.25
C SER A 334 -1.72 -55.62 0.62
N GLU A 335 -0.85 -56.53 1.06
CA GLU A 335 -1.19 -57.70 1.89
C GLU A 335 -1.19 -57.39 3.40
N GLU A 336 -0.69 -56.21 3.82
CA GLU A 336 -0.59 -55.79 5.23
C GLU A 336 -1.49 -54.59 5.58
N LEU A 337 -2.43 -54.21 4.69
CA LEU A 337 -3.41 -53.16 4.96
C LEU A 337 -4.42 -53.59 6.03
N THR A 338 -4.13 -53.25 7.29
CA THR A 338 -5.07 -53.31 8.41
C THR A 338 -5.61 -51.91 8.73
N ASP A 339 -6.80 -51.82 9.33
CA ASP A 339 -7.33 -50.54 9.85
C ASP A 339 -6.37 -49.89 10.86
N GLU A 340 -5.55 -50.69 11.55
CA GLU A 340 -4.48 -50.23 12.44
C GLU A 340 -3.35 -49.53 11.68
N TRP A 341 -2.93 -50.06 10.53
CA TRP A 341 -1.92 -49.41 9.67
C TRP A 341 -2.43 -48.07 9.10
N GLU A 342 -3.69 -48.02 8.64
CA GLU A 342 -4.29 -46.76 8.14
C GLU A 342 -4.35 -45.70 9.24
N SER A 343 -4.70 -46.11 10.46
CA SER A 343 -4.70 -45.23 11.62
C SER A 343 -3.28 -44.74 11.95
N GLU A 344 -2.28 -45.63 11.99
CA GLU A 344 -0.88 -45.26 12.26
C GLU A 344 -0.30 -44.34 11.19
N LEU A 345 -0.57 -44.59 9.91
CA LEU A 345 -0.16 -43.72 8.81
C LEU A 345 -0.83 -42.35 8.92
N SER A 346 -2.13 -42.30 9.21
CA SER A 346 -2.84 -41.03 9.38
C SER A 346 -2.29 -40.22 10.56
N GLU A 347 -1.98 -40.89 11.68
CA GLU A 347 -1.47 -40.25 12.88
C GLU A 347 -0.03 -39.74 12.69
N THR A 348 0.81 -40.50 11.98
CA THR A 348 2.18 -40.11 11.65
C THR A 348 2.23 -38.96 10.65
N ILE A 349 1.34 -38.96 9.64
CA ILE A 349 1.14 -37.82 8.74
C ILE A 349 0.68 -36.59 9.53
N HIS A 350 -0.29 -36.73 10.44
CA HIS A 350 -0.74 -35.62 11.29
C HIS A 350 0.37 -35.09 12.21
N ARG A 351 1.20 -35.97 12.79
CA ARG A 351 2.37 -35.56 13.58
C ARG A 351 3.40 -34.81 12.75
N LEU A 352 3.70 -35.29 11.54
CA LEU A 352 4.63 -34.64 10.62
C LEU A 352 4.11 -33.28 10.14
N ASP A 353 2.83 -33.19 9.76
CA ASP A 353 2.19 -31.95 9.33
C ASP A 353 2.19 -30.91 10.46
N ASN A 354 1.87 -31.32 11.70
CA ASN A 354 1.93 -30.45 12.86
C ASN A 354 3.36 -29.99 13.19
N ALA A 355 4.36 -30.86 13.06
CA ALA A 355 5.76 -30.50 13.29
C ALA A 355 6.31 -29.54 12.21
N LEU A 356 5.98 -29.78 10.94
CA LEU A 356 6.32 -28.86 9.84
C LEU A 356 5.63 -27.51 9.99
N LEU A 357 4.36 -27.52 10.41
CA LEU A 357 3.61 -26.31 10.71
C LEU A 357 4.29 -25.51 11.82
N LEU A 358 4.66 -26.14 12.94
CA LEU A 358 5.36 -25.48 14.04
C LEU A 358 6.72 -24.91 13.61
N ARG A 359 7.48 -25.58 12.74
CA ARG A 359 8.73 -25.05 12.19
C ARG A 359 8.48 -23.83 11.31
N GLU A 360 7.53 -23.90 10.39
CA GLU A 360 7.13 -22.75 9.56
C GLU A 360 6.63 -21.59 10.44
N CYS A 361 5.95 -21.90 11.54
CA CYS A 361 5.55 -20.91 12.54
C CYS A 361 6.75 -20.22 13.17
N GLU A 362 7.76 -20.98 13.60
CA GLU A 362 8.98 -20.43 14.19
C GLU A 362 9.77 -19.56 13.22
N GLU A 363 9.81 -19.95 11.95
CA GLU A 363 10.43 -19.18 10.86
C GLU A 363 9.65 -17.88 10.57
N GLU A 364 8.31 -17.92 10.53
CA GLU A 364 7.46 -16.73 10.41
C GLU A 364 7.64 -15.80 11.62
N LEU A 365 7.75 -16.35 12.83
CA LEU A 365 8.02 -15.58 14.04
C LEU A 365 9.42 -14.94 14.03
N ALA A 366 10.44 -15.67 13.55
CA ALA A 366 11.81 -15.15 13.42
C ALA A 366 11.89 -14.04 12.36
N SER A 367 11.21 -14.21 11.22
CA SER A 367 11.17 -13.20 10.17
C SER A 367 10.40 -11.93 10.57
N ALA A 368 9.28 -12.07 11.29
CA ALA A 368 8.54 -10.94 11.86
C ALA A 368 9.38 -10.14 12.88
N SER A 369 10.20 -10.82 13.68
CA SER A 369 11.14 -10.18 14.61
C SER A 369 12.28 -9.43 13.90
N THR A 370 12.64 -9.83 12.67
CA THR A 370 13.73 -9.23 11.89
C THR A 370 13.28 -7.99 11.11
N GLN A 371 12.00 -7.90 10.74
CA GLN A 371 11.44 -6.76 10.00
C GLN A 371 11.14 -5.52 10.88
N GLN A 372 11.28 -5.64 12.21
CA GLN A 372 11.04 -4.55 13.18
C GLN A 372 12.31 -3.83 13.67
N LEU A 373 13.50 -4.22 13.18
CA LEU A 373 14.77 -3.49 13.33
C LEU A 373 15.06 -2.66 12.08
#